data_AF-A0A4D5RNZ4-F1
#
_entry.id   AF-A0A4D5RNZ4-F1
#
_cell.length_a   1.000
_cell.length_b   1.000
_cell.length_c   1.000
_cell.angle_alpha   90.00
_cell.angle_beta   90.00
_cell.angle_gamma   90.00
#
_symmetry.space_group_name_H-M   'P 1'
#
loop_
_entity.id
_entity.type
_entity.pdbx_description
1 polymer ?
#
loop_
_entity_poly.entity_id
_entity_poly.type
_entity_poly.pdbx_seq_one_letter_code
_entity_poly.pdbx_strand_id
1 'polypeptide(L)'
;MAVVGRLVACGTALDWTRVEFQEALPNNLTCNLCGVIAMRCMRLSCDHQFCKSCYGQIVSEQRPRCPFDRKDFQSHPVRCEQLDISRLDYCKVRCLNANRGCQFVGTFKSLQQHVDQDCRYHVVNCTRCGQEVIQGKFLAHFSGKCQASLEVPSRASAAAALQEVRRTRNLVESAVDALAQATRETDDSINSVLACSRAYVQVVKDLQGFLGNCVPQIKQTEREILQSVGDCAAFVLKADGVDRARCPLRCFSAKLRSRSQYLSDSFKVAGYSLQISQHFSWGISESLTWMYLSLIVSKNSSDRNLVWPLRKTFCIVLEHPEDSSQNAKHAVMPTEVEDADAHFENLRTNGAKPPTNRDMCFKVSQLRDKGFILDDALRVTVEAEG
;
A
#
# COMPACT_ATOMS: atom_id res chain seq x y z
N MET A 1 -2.40 44.12 24.58
CA MET A 1 -2.28 42.87 23.81
C MET A 1 -3.35 41.91 24.31
N ALA A 2 -4.11 41.27 23.42
CA ALA A 2 -5.17 40.37 23.85
C ALA A 2 -4.55 39.05 24.34
N VAL A 3 -4.84 38.68 25.59
CA VAL A 3 -4.46 37.36 26.12
C VAL A 3 -5.26 36.31 25.38
N VAL A 4 -4.59 35.27 24.88
CA VAL A 4 -5.22 34.20 24.11
C VAL A 4 -5.17 32.90 24.92
N GLY A 5 -6.33 32.46 25.41
CA GLY A 5 -6.47 31.16 26.07
C GLY A 5 -6.62 30.03 25.05
N ARG A 6 -5.72 29.03 25.07
CA ARG A 6 -5.79 27.82 24.24
C ARG A 6 -5.73 26.56 25.07
N LEU A 7 -6.47 25.53 24.64
CA LEU A 7 -6.32 24.18 25.17
C LEU A 7 -5.07 23.53 24.58
N VAL A 8 -4.31 22.87 25.44
CA VAL A 8 -3.09 22.14 25.06
C VAL A 8 -3.38 20.64 25.06
N ALA A 9 -3.06 19.95 23.97
CA ALA A 9 -3.25 18.52 23.79
C ALA A 9 -1.95 17.91 23.23
N CYS A 10 -0.85 18.06 23.97
CA CYS A 10 0.50 17.70 23.55
C CYS A 10 1.21 16.69 24.46
N GLY A 11 0.47 15.92 25.27
CA GLY A 11 1.06 14.83 26.06
C GLY A 11 2.02 15.30 27.15
N THR A 12 1.81 16.51 27.66
CA THR A 12 2.52 17.07 28.82
C THR A 12 1.64 16.97 30.07
N ALA A 13 2.15 17.31 31.25
CA ALA A 13 1.29 17.37 32.44
C ALA A 13 0.19 18.45 32.35
N LEU A 14 0.30 19.37 31.39
CA LEU A 14 -0.68 20.41 31.09
C LEU A 14 -1.69 19.98 30.01
N ASP A 15 -1.78 18.68 29.69
CA ASP A 15 -2.74 18.16 28.71
C ASP A 15 -4.18 18.50 29.12
N TRP A 16 -5.00 18.87 28.14
CA TRP A 16 -6.38 19.34 28.27
C TRP A 16 -6.57 20.54 29.20
N THR A 17 -5.49 21.23 29.54
CA THR A 17 -5.55 22.45 30.34
C THR A 17 -5.60 23.67 29.44
N ARG A 18 -6.41 24.67 29.81
CA ARG A 18 -6.44 25.97 29.13
C ARG A 18 -5.29 26.83 29.63
N VAL A 19 -4.34 27.12 28.74
CA VAL A 19 -3.18 27.97 29.02
C VAL A 19 -3.37 29.33 28.37
N GLU A 20 -3.12 30.38 29.13
CA GLU A 20 -3.22 31.77 28.68
C GLU A 20 -1.88 32.28 28.17
N PHE A 21 -1.80 32.55 26.88
CA PHE A 21 -0.63 33.11 26.21
C PHE A 21 -0.77 34.64 26.15
N GLN A 22 0.31 35.37 26.46
CA GLN A 22 0.31 36.84 26.40
C GLN A 22 0.35 37.39 24.98
N GLU A 23 0.75 36.55 24.02
CA GLU A 23 0.94 36.90 22.62
C GLU A 23 0.09 36.00 21.73
N ALA A 24 -0.18 36.48 20.51
CA ALA A 24 -0.83 35.67 19.50
C ALA A 24 0.09 34.51 19.10
N LEU A 25 -0.44 33.29 19.17
CA LEU A 25 0.31 32.12 18.75
C LEU A 25 0.45 32.08 17.22
N PRO A 26 1.62 31.69 16.70
CA PRO A 26 1.76 31.39 15.28
C PRO A 26 0.71 30.38 14.81
N ASN A 27 0.14 30.61 13.62
CA ASN A 27 -0.94 29.78 13.06
C ASN A 27 -0.55 28.30 12.91
N ASN A 28 0.74 27.98 12.81
CA ASN A 28 1.22 26.62 12.70
C ASN A 28 1.30 25.85 14.02
N LEU A 29 1.00 26.48 15.16
CA LEU A 29 0.96 25.81 16.48
C LEU A 29 -0.44 25.34 16.87
N THR A 30 -1.48 25.83 16.21
CA THR A 30 -2.87 25.57 16.59
C THR A 30 -3.64 24.90 15.46
N CYS A 31 -4.62 24.08 15.80
CA CYS A 31 -5.67 23.70 14.86
C CYS A 31 -6.44 24.94 14.41
N ASN A 32 -6.57 25.16 13.10
CA ASN A 32 -7.34 26.31 12.58
C ASN A 32 -8.84 26.19 12.89
N LEU A 33 -9.37 24.97 13.06
CA LEU A 33 -10.79 24.75 13.33
C LEU A 33 -11.17 24.96 14.81
N CYS A 34 -10.47 24.29 15.74
CA CYS A 34 -10.83 24.31 17.16
C CYS A 34 -9.84 25.10 18.04
N GLY A 35 -8.75 25.61 17.48
CA GLY A 35 -7.73 26.38 18.22
C GLY A 35 -6.83 25.56 19.15
N VAL A 36 -7.06 24.26 19.32
CA VAL A 36 -6.26 23.39 20.19
C VAL A 36 -4.81 23.31 19.69
N ILE A 37 -3.85 23.40 20.61
CA ILE A 37 -2.43 23.15 20.37
C ILE A 37 -2.20 21.64 20.53
N ALA A 38 -2.10 20.89 19.43
CA ALA A 38 -2.01 19.43 19.47
C ALA A 38 -0.60 18.92 19.14
N MET A 39 -0.21 17.76 19.70
CA MET A 39 1.08 17.11 19.38
C MET A 39 1.24 16.82 17.88
N ARG A 40 0.14 16.44 17.22
CA ARG A 40 0.11 16.13 15.79
C ARG A 40 -1.03 16.87 15.13
N CYS A 41 -0.70 17.56 14.05
CA CYS A 41 -1.67 18.21 13.18
C CYS A 41 -1.49 17.73 11.73
N MET A 42 -2.59 17.69 11.00
CA MET A 42 -2.63 17.40 9.58
C MET A 42 -2.73 18.71 8.83
N ARG A 43 -1.72 19.05 8.02
CA ARG A 43 -1.72 20.19 7.11
C ARG A 43 -2.13 19.74 5.72
N LEU A 44 -3.17 20.36 5.19
CA LEU A 44 -3.68 20.15 3.85
C LEU A 44 -2.80 20.87 2.81
N SER A 45 -2.99 20.55 1.52
CA SER A 45 -2.31 21.24 0.40
C SER A 45 -2.66 22.74 0.29
N CYS A 46 -3.78 23.17 0.89
CA CYS A 46 -4.17 24.57 1.03
C CYS A 46 -3.57 25.28 2.26
N ASP A 47 -2.59 24.69 2.93
CA ASP A 47 -1.91 25.16 4.14
C ASP A 47 -2.74 25.27 5.43
N HIS A 48 -4.06 25.07 5.37
CA HIS A 48 -4.88 24.90 6.57
C HIS A 48 -4.50 23.64 7.35
N GLN A 49 -4.42 23.78 8.68
CA GLN A 49 -3.94 22.78 9.62
C GLN A 49 -5.01 22.38 10.64
N PHE A 50 -5.15 21.08 10.88
CA PHE A 50 -6.18 20.51 11.75
C PHE A 50 -5.57 19.54 12.77
N CYS A 51 -6.05 19.52 14.01
CA CYS A 51 -5.69 18.44 14.93
C CYS A 51 -6.26 17.10 14.44
N LYS A 52 -5.72 15.98 14.92
CA LYS A 52 -6.16 14.63 14.51
C LYS A 52 -7.67 14.42 14.62
N SER A 53 -8.30 14.93 15.70
CA SER A 53 -9.74 14.80 15.92
C SER A 53 -10.55 15.57 14.87
N CYS A 54 -10.24 16.84 14.64
CA CYS A 54 -10.91 17.66 13.61
C CYS A 54 -10.68 17.11 12.20
N TYR A 55 -9.45 16.71 11.88
CA TYR A 55 -9.15 16.09 10.59
C TYR A 55 -9.96 14.81 10.37
N GLY A 56 -10.07 13.96 11.40
CA GLY A 56 -10.89 12.74 11.36
C GLY A 56 -12.35 13.00 11.02
N GLN A 57 -12.93 14.08 11.54
CA GLN A 57 -14.29 14.50 11.19
C GLN A 57 -14.38 14.96 9.73
N ILE A 58 -13.44 15.78 9.25
CA ILE A 58 -13.43 16.28 7.86
C ILE A 58 -13.35 15.12 6.85
N VAL A 59 -12.50 14.11 7.11
CA VAL A 59 -12.35 12.98 6.18
C VAL A 59 -13.50 11.97 6.25
N SER A 60 -14.35 12.05 7.29
CA SER A 60 -15.53 11.20 7.40
C SER A 60 -16.72 11.67 6.56
N GLU A 61 -16.65 12.89 6.00
CA GLU A 61 -17.67 13.41 5.09
C GLU A 61 -17.65 12.66 3.75
N GLN A 62 -18.81 12.61 3.06
CA GLN A 62 -18.91 11.94 1.75
C GLN A 62 -17.99 12.55 0.67
N ARG A 63 -17.72 13.86 0.77
CA ARG A 63 -16.80 14.61 -0.10
C ARG A 63 -15.87 15.50 0.73
N PRO A 64 -14.79 14.94 1.29
CA PRO A 64 -13.83 15.65 2.14
C PRO A 64 -13.22 16.86 1.44
N ARG A 65 -13.49 18.04 1.99
CA ARG A 65 -12.96 19.33 1.52
C ARG A 65 -12.48 20.16 2.68
N CYS A 66 -11.52 21.05 2.42
CA CYS A 66 -11.11 22.00 3.44
C CYS A 66 -12.31 22.87 3.87
N PRO A 67 -12.65 22.99 5.16
CA PRO A 67 -13.79 23.79 5.61
C PRO A 67 -13.61 25.30 5.40
N PHE A 68 -12.38 25.78 5.18
CA PHE A 68 -12.09 27.20 5.01
C PHE A 68 -12.15 27.67 3.55
N ASP A 69 -11.57 26.91 2.62
CA ASP A 69 -11.49 27.31 1.21
C ASP A 69 -12.14 26.31 0.24
N ARG A 70 -12.77 25.25 0.76
CA ARG A 70 -13.49 24.19 0.03
C ARG A 70 -12.65 23.45 -1.00
N LYS A 71 -11.32 23.56 -0.97
CA LYS A 71 -10.45 22.84 -1.90
C LYS A 71 -10.44 21.35 -1.58
N ASP A 72 -10.52 20.54 -2.64
CA ASP A 72 -10.34 19.10 -2.57
C ASP A 72 -8.85 18.80 -2.28
N PHE A 73 -8.60 17.95 -1.30
CA PHE A 73 -7.23 17.57 -0.88
C PHE A 73 -6.97 16.07 -0.97
N GLN A 74 -7.94 15.28 -1.47
CA GLN A 74 -7.82 13.82 -1.61
C GLN A 74 -6.74 13.38 -2.61
N SER A 75 -6.45 14.21 -3.61
CA SER A 75 -5.45 13.94 -4.66
C SER A 75 -4.02 14.31 -4.27
N HIS A 76 -3.82 14.91 -3.09
CA HIS A 76 -2.52 15.42 -2.65
C HIS A 76 -2.12 14.83 -1.29
N PRO A 77 -0.82 14.62 -1.03
CA PRO A 77 -0.36 14.08 0.23
C PRO A 77 -0.64 15.06 1.37
N VAL A 78 -1.40 14.61 2.38
CA VAL A 78 -1.61 15.36 3.62
C VAL A 78 -0.36 15.25 4.49
N ARG A 79 0.20 16.38 4.90
CA ARG A 79 1.41 16.42 5.72
C ARG A 79 1.02 16.28 7.18
N CYS A 80 1.57 15.27 7.85
CA CYS A 80 1.50 15.18 9.31
C CYS A 80 2.63 16.02 9.90
N GLU A 81 2.28 17.09 10.60
CA GLU A 81 3.22 17.93 11.33
C GLU A 81 3.21 17.57 12.80
N GLN A 82 4.40 17.30 13.32
CA GLN A 82 4.61 17.12 14.74
C GLN A 82 4.97 18.46 15.36
N LEU A 83 4.29 18.81 16.44
CA LEU A 83 4.62 19.97 17.24
C LEU A 83 5.95 19.74 17.95
N ASP A 84 6.92 20.61 17.68
CA ASP A 84 8.06 20.80 18.56
C ASP A 84 7.60 21.65 19.76
N ILE A 85 7.38 21.01 20.90
CA ILE A 85 6.86 21.64 22.13
C ILE A 85 7.80 22.75 22.63
N SER A 86 9.10 22.67 22.33
CA SER A 86 10.05 23.73 22.70
C SER A 86 9.68 25.07 22.05
N ARG A 87 8.91 25.06 20.95
CA ARG A 87 8.40 26.28 20.32
C ARG A 87 7.40 27.04 21.20
N LEU A 88 6.77 26.38 22.17
CA LEU A 88 5.91 27.04 23.15
C LEU A 88 6.71 27.82 24.20
N ASP A 89 7.99 27.52 24.41
CA ASP A 89 8.82 28.22 25.40
C ASP A 89 9.16 29.65 24.97
N TYR A 90 9.08 29.96 23.67
CA TYR A 90 9.19 31.34 23.17
C TYR A 90 7.96 32.19 23.51
N CYS A 91 6.83 31.57 23.84
CA CYS A 91 5.61 32.29 24.18
C CYS A 91 5.52 32.47 25.70
N LYS A 92 5.26 33.70 26.15
CA LYS A 92 4.99 33.96 27.56
C LYS A 92 3.59 33.48 27.95
N VAL A 93 3.52 32.71 29.03
CA VAL A 93 2.27 32.15 29.56
C VAL A 93 1.99 32.64 30.97
N ARG A 94 0.71 32.80 31.30
CA ARG A 94 0.25 33.10 32.66
C ARG A 94 -0.03 31.82 33.44
N CYS A 95 0.06 31.91 34.76
CA CYS A 95 -0.36 30.82 35.64
C CYS A 95 -1.82 30.43 35.42
N LEU A 96 -2.12 29.13 35.56
CA LEU A 96 -3.47 28.58 35.51
C LEU A 96 -4.40 29.20 36.58
N ASN A 97 -3.83 29.65 37.69
CA ASN A 97 -4.52 30.32 38.79
C ASN A 97 -4.47 31.86 38.67
N ALA A 98 -4.21 32.42 37.47
CA ALA A 98 -4.12 33.87 37.27
C ALA A 98 -5.44 34.60 37.61
N ASN A 99 -6.58 33.99 37.31
CA ASN A 99 -7.91 34.49 37.69
C ASN A 99 -8.14 34.50 39.21
N ARG A 100 -7.36 33.75 39.99
CA ARG A 100 -7.39 33.72 41.46
C ARG A 100 -6.35 34.65 42.09
N GLY A 101 -5.61 35.41 41.28
CA GLY A 101 -4.64 36.41 41.73
C GLY A 101 -3.18 36.00 41.61
N CYS A 102 -2.87 34.83 41.04
CA CYS A 102 -1.48 34.50 40.74
C CYS A 102 -0.93 35.42 39.63
N GLN A 103 0.19 36.09 39.89
CA GLN A 103 0.80 37.04 38.95
C GLN A 103 1.94 36.42 38.12
N PHE A 104 2.18 35.11 38.25
CA PHE A 104 3.26 34.46 37.53
C PHE A 104 3.08 34.56 36.01
N VAL A 105 4.16 34.94 35.34
CA VAL A 105 4.33 34.95 33.89
C VAL A 105 5.68 34.33 33.58
N GLY A 106 5.71 33.28 32.76
CA GLY A 106 6.92 32.51 32.48
C GLY A 106 6.91 31.88 31.09
N THR A 107 7.86 30.98 30.83
CA THR A 107 7.83 30.09 29.66
C THR A 107 6.87 28.93 29.90
N PHE A 108 6.43 28.25 28.83
CA PHE A 108 5.58 27.07 28.92
C PHE A 108 6.17 25.99 29.84
N LYS A 109 7.47 25.69 29.72
CA LYS A 109 8.18 24.75 30.59
C LYS A 109 8.19 25.18 32.07
N SER A 110 8.45 26.46 32.35
CA SER A 110 8.49 26.97 33.73
C SER A 110 7.10 27.03 34.38
N LEU A 111 6.03 27.08 33.59
CA LEU A 111 4.65 27.09 34.10
C LEU A 111 4.34 25.82 34.88
N GLN A 112 4.73 24.66 34.37
CA GLN A 112 4.48 23.40 35.06
C GLN A 112 5.18 23.38 36.42
N GLN A 113 6.47 23.70 36.47
CA GLN A 113 7.22 23.76 37.71
C GLN A 113 6.58 24.75 38.71
N HIS A 114 6.19 25.93 38.23
CA HIS A 114 5.52 26.91 39.06
C HIS A 114 4.22 26.37 39.65
N VAL A 115 3.36 25.76 38.82
CA VAL A 115 2.09 25.17 39.25
C VAL A 115 2.35 24.07 40.27
N ASP A 116 3.31 23.18 40.04
CA ASP A 116 3.54 22.02 40.90
C ASP A 116 4.20 22.39 42.25
N GLN A 117 5.09 23.39 42.27
CA GLN A 117 6.00 23.63 43.40
C GLN A 117 5.83 25.00 44.07
N ASP A 118 5.52 26.05 43.30
CA ASP A 118 5.62 27.43 43.78
C ASP A 118 4.26 28.13 43.95
N CYS A 119 3.21 27.64 43.28
CA CYS A 119 1.94 28.34 43.17
C CYS A 119 1.15 28.29 44.48
N ARG A 120 1.15 29.39 45.23
CA ARG A 120 0.35 29.52 46.46
C ARG A 120 -1.14 29.80 46.23
N TYR A 121 -1.58 29.84 44.97
CA TYR A 121 -2.94 30.21 44.58
C TYR A 121 -3.82 29.01 44.26
N HIS A 122 -3.33 27.80 44.50
CA HIS A 122 -4.13 26.58 44.46
C HIS A 122 -5.32 26.67 45.40
N VAL A 123 -6.40 26.02 45.01
CA VAL A 123 -7.59 25.91 45.84
C VAL A 123 -7.69 24.53 46.43
N VAL A 124 -7.86 24.52 47.75
CA VAL A 124 -7.97 23.34 48.57
C VAL A 124 -9.24 23.44 49.40
N ASN A 125 -9.82 22.30 49.76
CA ASN A 125 -10.97 22.29 50.64
C ASN A 125 -10.50 22.22 52.09
N CYS A 126 -11.00 23.12 52.93
CA CYS A 126 -10.73 23.06 54.37
C CYS A 126 -11.38 21.82 54.97
N THR A 127 -10.59 20.92 55.57
CA THR A 127 -11.11 19.69 56.19
C THR A 127 -11.99 19.95 57.43
N ARG A 128 -11.95 21.18 57.98
CA ARG A 128 -12.73 21.58 59.17
C ARG A 128 -14.11 22.15 58.84
N CYS A 129 -14.28 22.82 57.70
CA CYS A 129 -15.54 23.48 57.34
C CYS A 129 -15.99 23.26 55.89
N GLY A 130 -15.24 22.52 55.08
CA GLY A 130 -15.55 22.19 53.68
C GLY A 130 -15.35 23.33 52.68
N GLN A 131 -15.08 24.56 53.13
CA GLN A 131 -14.96 25.72 52.24
C GLN A 131 -13.71 25.63 51.34
N GLU A 132 -13.86 26.12 50.11
CA GLU A 132 -12.73 26.33 49.19
C GLU A 132 -11.87 27.49 49.69
N VAL A 133 -10.57 27.22 49.90
CA VAL A 133 -9.61 28.19 50.41
C VAL A 133 -8.37 28.20 49.53
N ILE A 134 -7.84 29.39 49.27
CA ILE A 134 -6.55 29.55 48.60
C ILE A 134 -5.44 29.08 49.55
N GLN A 135 -4.60 28.14 49.09
CA GLN A 135 -3.54 27.50 49.88
C GLN A 135 -2.65 28.51 50.61
N GLY A 136 -2.19 29.57 49.93
CA GLY A 136 -1.36 30.62 50.52
C GLY A 136 -2.04 31.46 51.60
N LYS A 137 -3.37 31.42 51.69
CA LYS A 137 -4.18 32.11 52.70
C LYS A 137 -4.80 31.13 53.71
N PHE A 138 -4.39 29.86 53.69
CA PHE A 138 -5.00 28.82 54.49
C PHE A 138 -4.85 29.06 56.00
N LEU A 139 -3.67 29.49 56.46
CA LEU A 139 -3.46 29.83 57.86
C LEU A 139 -4.35 31.00 58.32
N ALA A 140 -4.50 32.03 57.50
CA ALA A 140 -5.38 33.17 57.82
C ALA A 140 -6.85 32.75 57.92
N HIS A 141 -7.31 31.84 57.04
CA HIS A 141 -8.62 31.22 57.16
C HIS A 141 -8.75 30.46 58.49
N PHE A 142 -7.79 29.59 58.79
CA PHE A 142 -7.82 28.73 59.97
C PHE A 142 -7.81 29.53 61.29
N SER A 143 -7.01 30.59 61.37
CA SER A 143 -6.85 31.41 62.58
C SER A 143 -7.97 32.43 62.80
N GLY A 144 -8.66 32.90 61.75
CA GLY A 144 -9.55 34.06 61.87
C GLY A 144 -11.04 33.84 61.59
N LYS A 145 -11.42 32.89 60.73
CA LYS A 145 -12.80 32.73 60.25
C LYS A 145 -13.23 31.28 59.98
N CYS A 146 -12.38 30.31 60.30
CA CYS A 146 -12.73 28.90 60.19
C CYS A 146 -13.58 28.50 61.41
N GLN A 147 -14.89 28.71 61.29
CA GLN A 147 -15.84 28.09 62.20
C GLN A 147 -15.89 26.61 61.82
N ALA A 148 -15.34 25.74 62.68
CA ALA A 148 -15.80 24.35 62.70
C ALA A 148 -17.31 24.41 62.79
N SER A 149 -18.00 23.63 61.97
CA SER A 149 -19.39 23.32 62.23
C SER A 149 -19.44 22.55 63.56
N LEU A 150 -19.43 23.29 64.68
CA LEU A 150 -19.66 22.80 66.05
C LEU A 150 -21.16 22.74 66.36
N GLU A 151 -22.00 22.81 65.34
CA GLU A 151 -23.36 22.33 65.49
C GLU A 151 -23.28 20.82 65.72
N VAL A 152 -23.41 20.41 66.98
CA VAL A 152 -23.93 19.09 67.31
C VAL A 152 -25.22 18.99 66.50
N PRO A 153 -25.32 18.03 65.55
CA PRO A 153 -26.52 17.90 64.75
C PRO A 153 -27.69 17.77 65.72
N SER A 154 -28.64 18.71 65.68
CA SER A 154 -29.94 18.44 66.28
C SER A 154 -30.45 17.09 65.74
N ARG A 155 -31.32 16.36 66.45
CA ARG A 155 -31.88 15.10 65.93
C ARG A 155 -32.43 15.24 64.50
N ALA A 156 -32.85 16.45 64.11
CA ALA A 156 -33.25 16.80 62.74
C ALA A 156 -32.07 16.84 61.74
N SER A 157 -30.91 17.39 62.12
CA SER A 157 -29.70 17.45 61.27
C SER A 157 -29.04 16.06 61.08
N ALA A 158 -28.99 15.23 62.13
CA ALA A 158 -28.53 13.84 62.00
C ALA A 158 -29.48 13.00 61.14
N ALA A 159 -30.79 13.22 61.26
CA ALA A 159 -31.79 12.58 60.40
C ALA A 159 -31.66 13.01 58.93
N ALA A 160 -31.40 14.30 58.68
CA ALA A 160 -31.15 14.81 57.32
C ALA A 160 -29.87 14.21 56.72
N ALA A 161 -28.78 14.11 57.49
CA ALA A 161 -27.55 13.47 57.05
C ALA A 161 -27.74 11.98 56.73
N LEU A 162 -28.47 11.24 57.58
CA LEU A 162 -28.84 9.84 57.32
C LEU A 162 -29.73 9.68 56.08
N GLN A 163 -30.63 10.62 55.85
CA GLN A 163 -31.48 10.64 54.67
C GLN A 163 -30.67 10.90 53.40
N GLU A 164 -29.67 11.76 53.46
CA GLU A 164 -28.77 12.04 52.33
C GLU A 164 -27.81 10.88 52.04
N VAL A 165 -27.32 10.20 53.08
CA VAL A 165 -26.56 8.95 52.91
C VAL A 165 -27.42 7.86 52.26
N ARG A 166 -28.69 7.72 52.66
CA ARG A 166 -29.64 6.79 52.01
C ARG A 166 -29.91 7.17 50.55
N ARG A 167 -30.09 8.46 50.27
CA ARG A 167 -30.26 8.97 48.91
C ARG A 167 -29.04 8.65 48.05
N THR A 168 -27.84 8.89 48.59
CA THR A 168 -26.57 8.61 47.91
C THR A 168 -26.40 7.12 47.65
N ARG A 169 -26.71 6.26 48.64
CA ARG A 169 -26.71 4.81 48.46
C ARG A 169 -27.63 4.36 47.32
N ASN A 170 -28.87 4.84 47.28
CA ASN A 170 -29.82 4.48 46.24
C ASN A 170 -29.35 4.95 44.85
N LEU A 171 -28.74 6.14 44.77
CA LEU A 171 -28.15 6.63 43.51
C LEU A 171 -26.97 5.76 43.06
N VAL A 172 -26.14 5.30 44.00
CA VAL A 172 -25.01 4.39 43.70
C VAL A 172 -25.52 3.03 43.26
N GLU A 173 -26.50 2.43 43.95
CA GLU A 173 -27.12 1.16 43.54
C GLU A 173 -27.72 1.28 42.12
N SER A 174 -28.45 2.36 41.84
CA SER A 174 -28.98 2.62 40.49
C SER A 174 -27.89 2.81 39.43
N ALA A 175 -26.77 3.45 39.77
CA ALA A 175 -25.65 3.63 38.86
C ALA A 175 -24.92 2.30 38.58
N VAL A 176 -24.80 1.43 39.59
CA VAL A 176 -24.24 0.08 39.45
C VAL A 176 -25.11 -0.76 38.51
N ASP A 177 -26.43 -0.73 38.69
CA ASP A 177 -27.37 -1.45 37.82
C ASP A 177 -27.29 -0.93 36.38
N ALA A 178 -27.23 0.39 36.19
CA ALA A 178 -27.06 1.00 34.87
C ALA A 178 -25.72 0.60 34.22
N LEU A 179 -24.64 0.54 34.99
CA LEU A 179 -23.33 0.11 34.50
C LEU A 179 -23.31 -1.38 34.12
N ALA A 180 -23.97 -2.23 34.91
CA ALA A 180 -24.12 -3.64 34.60
C ALA A 180 -24.92 -3.84 33.30
N GLN A 181 -25.97 -3.04 33.09
CA GLN A 181 -26.74 -3.07 31.85
C GLN A 181 -25.91 -2.60 30.65
N ALA A 182 -25.20 -1.49 30.77
CA ALA A 182 -24.32 -0.99 29.71
C ALA A 182 -23.22 -2.00 29.34
N THR A 183 -22.67 -2.72 30.33
CA THR A 183 -21.66 -3.76 30.12
C THR A 183 -22.23 -4.90 29.26
N ARG A 184 -23.45 -5.37 29.56
CA ARG A 184 -24.12 -6.41 28.75
C ARG A 184 -24.36 -5.96 27.32
N GLU A 185 -24.84 -4.74 27.12
CA GLU A 185 -25.07 -4.17 25.78
C GLU A 185 -23.77 -4.04 24.97
N THR A 186 -22.66 -3.68 25.63
CA THR A 186 -21.35 -3.66 24.99
C THR A 186 -20.86 -5.07 24.61
N ASP A 187 -21.07 -6.07 25.46
CA ASP A 187 -20.71 -7.45 25.16
C ASP A 187 -21.50 -8.00 23.97
N ASP A 188 -22.81 -7.71 23.90
CA ASP A 188 -23.65 -8.10 22.75
C ASP A 188 -23.18 -7.43 21.45
N SER A 189 -22.83 -6.15 21.53
CA SER A 189 -22.27 -5.41 20.39
C SER A 189 -20.94 -6.01 19.91
N ILE A 190 -20.04 -6.35 20.85
CA ILE A 190 -18.76 -7.01 20.54
C ILE A 190 -19.01 -8.37 19.89
N ASN A 191 -19.91 -9.18 20.43
CA ASN A 191 -20.24 -10.50 19.89
C ASN A 191 -20.81 -10.41 18.46
N SER A 192 -21.65 -9.40 18.20
CA SER A 192 -22.16 -9.11 16.85
C SER A 192 -21.04 -8.75 15.87
N VAL A 193 -20.13 -7.85 16.27
CA VAL A 193 -18.96 -7.49 15.45
C VAL A 193 -18.05 -8.69 15.19
N LEU A 194 -17.82 -9.54 16.19
CA LEU A 194 -17.04 -10.77 16.04
C LEU A 194 -17.70 -11.74 15.05
N ALA A 195 -19.03 -11.87 15.07
CA ALA A 195 -19.76 -12.68 14.11
C ALA A 195 -19.59 -12.14 12.68
N CYS A 196 -19.75 -10.82 12.47
CA CYS A 196 -19.49 -10.18 11.19
C CYS A 196 -18.04 -10.39 10.71
N SER A 197 -17.06 -10.26 11.60
CA SER A 197 -15.66 -10.49 11.27
C SER A 197 -15.39 -11.94 10.82
N ARG A 198 -16.01 -12.94 11.47
CA ARG A 198 -15.88 -14.35 11.05
C ARG A 198 -16.49 -14.59 9.68
N ALA A 199 -17.65 -14.00 9.40
CA ALA A 199 -18.28 -14.08 8.08
C ALA A 199 -17.37 -13.49 6.99
N TYR A 200 -16.76 -12.33 7.25
CA TYR A 200 -15.82 -11.71 6.31
C TYR A 200 -14.60 -12.60 6.05
N VAL A 201 -14.01 -13.18 7.10
CA VAL A 201 -12.88 -14.13 6.95
C VAL A 201 -13.27 -15.34 6.10
N GLN A 202 -14.50 -15.83 6.23
CA GLN A 202 -14.98 -16.95 5.42
C GLN A 202 -15.07 -16.57 3.93
N VAL A 203 -15.65 -15.41 3.61
CA VAL A 203 -15.72 -14.90 2.22
C VAL A 203 -14.33 -14.79 1.61
N VAL A 204 -13.34 -14.28 2.35
CA VAL A 204 -11.96 -14.19 1.87
C VAL A 204 -11.37 -15.57 1.57
N LYS A 205 -11.60 -16.56 2.44
CA LYS A 205 -11.13 -17.94 2.21
C LYS A 205 -11.79 -18.56 0.97
N ASP A 206 -13.09 -18.34 0.77
CA ASP A 206 -13.83 -18.87 -0.36
C ASP A 206 -13.30 -18.27 -1.68
N LEU A 207 -13.06 -16.95 -1.70
CA LEU A 207 -12.45 -16.26 -2.84
C LEU A 207 -11.03 -16.77 -3.14
N GLN A 208 -10.21 -17.01 -2.12
CA GLN A 208 -8.88 -17.59 -2.29
C GLN A 208 -8.96 -19.00 -2.91
N GLY A 209 -9.89 -19.83 -2.45
CA GLY A 209 -10.13 -21.15 -3.01
C GLY A 209 -10.56 -21.09 -4.49
N PHE A 210 -11.47 -20.18 -4.82
CA PHE A 210 -11.92 -19.97 -6.21
C PHE A 210 -10.76 -19.55 -7.13
N LEU A 211 -9.96 -18.55 -6.72
CA LEU A 211 -8.80 -18.10 -7.49
C LEU A 211 -7.76 -19.20 -7.66
N GLY A 212 -7.54 -20.04 -6.64
CA GLY A 212 -6.66 -21.21 -6.70
C GLY A 212 -7.02 -22.20 -7.82
N ASN A 213 -8.31 -22.32 -8.15
CA ASN A 213 -8.80 -23.21 -9.21
C ASN A 213 -8.79 -22.56 -10.60
N CYS A 214 -9.14 -21.27 -10.70
CA CYS A 214 -9.23 -20.58 -11.99
C CYS A 214 -7.87 -20.34 -12.65
N VAL A 215 -6.83 -19.99 -11.87
CA VAL A 215 -5.51 -19.65 -12.44
C VAL A 215 -4.87 -20.83 -13.20
N PRO A 216 -4.86 -22.07 -12.67
CA PRO A 216 -4.37 -23.23 -13.42
C PRO A 216 -5.17 -23.52 -14.68
N GLN A 217 -6.50 -23.38 -14.63
CA GLN A 217 -7.39 -23.61 -15.79
C GLN A 217 -7.11 -22.60 -16.90
N ILE A 218 -7.00 -21.31 -16.57
CA ILE A 218 -6.66 -20.25 -17.54
C ILE A 218 -5.30 -20.55 -18.20
N LYS A 219 -4.29 -20.92 -17.41
CA LYS A 219 -2.97 -21.30 -17.95
C LYS A 219 -3.04 -22.53 -18.86
N GLN A 220 -3.91 -23.49 -18.55
CA GLN A 220 -4.10 -24.68 -19.37
C GLN A 220 -4.76 -24.34 -20.70
N THR A 221 -5.86 -23.58 -20.68
CA THR A 221 -6.55 -23.12 -21.90
C THR A 221 -5.65 -22.22 -22.75
N GLU A 222 -4.85 -21.35 -22.13
CA GLU A 222 -3.86 -20.53 -22.84
C GLU A 222 -2.83 -21.40 -23.58
N ARG A 223 -2.34 -22.49 -22.97
CA ARG A 223 -1.46 -23.45 -23.65
C ARG A 223 -2.13 -24.12 -24.84
N GLU A 224 -3.38 -24.54 -24.69
CA GLU A 224 -4.15 -25.20 -25.76
C GLU A 224 -4.40 -24.25 -26.96
N ILE A 225 -4.72 -22.97 -26.68
CA ILE A 225 -4.87 -21.94 -27.73
C ILE A 225 -3.52 -21.66 -28.41
N LEU A 226 -2.44 -21.56 -27.65
CA LEU A 226 -1.10 -21.33 -28.23
C LEU A 226 -0.64 -22.50 -29.11
N GLN A 227 -1.04 -23.73 -28.78
CA GLN A 227 -0.78 -24.91 -29.60
C GLN A 227 -1.58 -24.89 -30.91
N SER A 228 -2.86 -24.53 -30.89
CA SER A 228 -3.67 -24.45 -32.12
C SER A 228 -3.28 -23.31 -33.06
N VAL A 229 -2.66 -22.25 -32.54
CA VAL A 229 -2.02 -21.20 -33.37
C VAL A 229 -0.75 -21.71 -34.06
N GLY A 230 -0.13 -22.77 -33.52
CA GLY A 230 0.99 -23.51 -34.11
C GLY A 230 0.69 -24.11 -35.47
N ASP A 231 -0.57 -24.54 -35.65
CA ASP A 231 -1.13 -25.19 -36.85
C ASP A 231 -1.34 -24.23 -38.04
N CYS A 232 -0.79 -23.01 -37.98
CA CYS A 232 -0.86 -22.03 -39.05
C CYS A 232 0.24 -22.27 -40.09
N ALA A 233 -0.16 -22.67 -41.30
CA ALA A 233 0.71 -23.10 -42.40
C ALA A 233 1.95 -22.22 -42.63
N ALA A 234 3.13 -22.86 -42.59
CA ALA A 234 4.34 -22.32 -43.21
C ALA A 234 4.22 -22.40 -44.74
N PHE A 235 4.51 -21.29 -45.42
CA PHE A 235 4.42 -21.20 -46.88
C PHE A 235 5.76 -21.53 -47.51
N VAL A 236 5.81 -22.62 -48.27
CA VAL A 236 6.99 -22.97 -49.07
C VAL A 236 6.96 -22.16 -50.36
N LEU A 237 8.01 -21.38 -50.61
CA LEU A 237 8.18 -20.57 -51.81
C LEU A 237 9.36 -21.15 -52.61
N LYS A 238 9.10 -21.57 -53.84
CA LYS A 238 10.13 -21.92 -54.81
C LYS A 238 10.25 -20.78 -55.81
N ALA A 239 11.07 -19.79 -55.47
CA ALA A 239 11.38 -18.67 -56.35
C ALA A 239 12.91 -18.52 -56.43
N ASP A 240 13.42 -18.25 -57.64
CA ASP A 240 14.84 -17.96 -57.91
C ASP A 240 15.82 -19.13 -57.69
N GLY A 241 15.34 -20.38 -57.75
CA GLY A 241 16.18 -21.57 -57.55
C GLY A 241 16.58 -21.85 -56.09
N VAL A 242 16.14 -21.00 -55.15
CA VAL A 242 16.36 -21.17 -53.70
C VAL A 242 15.09 -21.72 -53.07
N ASP A 243 15.18 -22.91 -52.47
CA ASP A 243 14.11 -23.49 -51.68
C ASP A 243 14.01 -22.77 -50.33
N ARG A 244 12.87 -22.14 -50.05
CA ARG A 244 12.67 -21.39 -48.80
C ARG A 244 11.26 -21.56 -48.25
N ALA A 245 11.12 -21.45 -46.93
CA ALA A 245 9.84 -21.50 -46.24
C ALA A 245 9.67 -20.29 -45.33
N ARG A 246 8.49 -19.64 -45.40
CA ARG A 246 8.11 -18.55 -44.49
C ARG A 246 7.22 -19.07 -43.37
N CYS A 247 7.61 -18.79 -42.14
CA CYS A 247 6.95 -19.16 -40.90
C CYS A 247 6.57 -17.90 -40.10
N PRO A 248 5.30 -17.44 -40.16
CA PRO A 248 4.84 -16.35 -39.32
C PRO A 248 4.65 -16.83 -37.87
N LEU A 249 5.44 -16.29 -36.95
CA LEU A 249 5.33 -16.57 -35.52
C LEU A 249 4.27 -15.66 -34.90
N ARG A 250 3.00 -16.06 -34.96
CA ARG A 250 1.85 -15.30 -34.45
C ARG A 250 1.73 -15.33 -32.93
N CYS A 251 0.87 -14.46 -32.38
CA CYS A 251 0.55 -14.38 -30.95
C CYS A 251 1.78 -14.12 -30.06
N PHE A 252 2.70 -13.29 -30.53
CA PHE A 252 3.97 -12.98 -29.87
C PHE A 252 3.77 -12.55 -28.41
N SER A 253 2.82 -11.65 -28.15
CA SER A 253 2.56 -11.11 -26.82
C SER A 253 2.03 -12.18 -25.85
N ALA A 254 1.20 -13.12 -26.32
CA ALA A 254 0.72 -14.22 -25.50
C ALA A 254 1.85 -15.20 -25.14
N LYS A 255 2.71 -15.54 -26.11
CA LYS A 255 3.88 -16.41 -25.89
C LYS A 255 4.90 -15.77 -24.94
N LEU A 256 5.11 -14.46 -25.03
CA LEU A 256 5.96 -13.69 -24.13
C LEU A 256 5.44 -13.73 -22.68
N ARG A 257 4.11 -13.56 -22.48
CA ARG A 257 3.49 -13.60 -21.15
C ARG A 257 3.53 -14.98 -20.52
N SER A 258 3.18 -16.03 -21.30
CA SER A 258 3.14 -17.40 -20.80
C SER A 258 4.54 -18.00 -20.61
N ARG A 259 5.58 -17.41 -21.22
CA ARG A 259 6.96 -17.91 -21.27
C ARG A 259 7.05 -19.36 -21.75
N SER A 260 6.04 -19.80 -22.50
CA SER A 260 5.99 -21.15 -23.02
C SER A 260 6.80 -21.23 -24.31
N GLN A 261 7.51 -22.33 -24.50
CA GLN A 261 8.15 -22.63 -25.77
C GLN A 261 7.09 -22.88 -26.83
N TYR A 262 7.27 -22.27 -27.99
CA TYR A 262 6.43 -22.45 -29.17
C TYR A 262 7.22 -23.18 -30.24
N LEU A 263 6.55 -24.11 -30.91
CA LEU A 263 7.09 -24.83 -32.06
C LEU A 263 6.15 -24.59 -33.24
N SER A 264 6.71 -24.25 -34.40
CA SER A 264 5.93 -24.16 -35.63
C SER A 264 5.48 -25.53 -36.11
N ASP A 265 4.51 -25.56 -37.04
CA ASP A 265 4.30 -26.71 -37.91
C ASP A 265 5.57 -27.17 -38.61
N SER A 266 5.60 -28.46 -38.96
CA SER A 266 6.65 -29.01 -39.80
C SER A 266 6.48 -28.55 -41.25
N PHE A 267 7.55 -28.03 -41.84
CA PHE A 267 7.60 -27.62 -43.23
C PHE A 267 8.84 -28.19 -43.93
N LYS A 268 8.85 -28.19 -45.26
CA LYS A 268 9.96 -28.76 -46.03
C LYS A 268 10.81 -27.70 -46.71
N VAL A 269 12.13 -27.80 -46.55
CA VAL A 269 13.12 -27.02 -47.31
C VAL A 269 14.29 -27.95 -47.68
N ALA A 270 14.70 -27.92 -48.94
CA ALA A 270 15.66 -28.84 -49.55
C ALA A 270 15.33 -30.32 -49.31
N GLY A 271 14.03 -30.64 -49.17
CA GLY A 271 13.52 -31.98 -48.86
C GLY A 271 13.52 -32.35 -47.38
N TYR A 272 14.24 -31.63 -46.51
CA TYR A 272 14.30 -31.87 -45.07
C TYR A 272 13.05 -31.35 -44.37
N SER A 273 12.56 -32.09 -43.36
CA SER A 273 11.42 -31.67 -42.52
C SER A 273 11.95 -30.81 -41.37
N LEU A 274 11.52 -29.55 -41.32
CA LEU A 274 12.04 -28.50 -40.45
C LEU A 274 10.93 -27.91 -39.57
N GLN A 275 11.30 -27.38 -38.40
CA GLN A 275 10.44 -26.58 -37.52
C GLN A 275 11.22 -25.41 -36.92
N ILE A 276 10.53 -24.29 -36.63
CA ILE A 276 11.09 -23.17 -35.88
C ILE A 276 10.65 -23.27 -34.43
N SER A 277 11.63 -23.26 -33.53
CA SER A 277 11.44 -23.17 -32.09
C SER A 277 11.59 -21.73 -31.63
N GLN A 278 10.64 -21.23 -30.86
CA GLN A 278 10.70 -19.91 -30.20
C GLN A 278 10.56 -20.09 -28.69
N HIS A 279 11.50 -19.53 -27.92
CA HIS A 279 11.40 -19.50 -26.47
C HIS A 279 11.91 -18.18 -25.87
N PHE A 280 11.55 -17.93 -24.61
CA PHE A 280 11.87 -16.68 -23.90
C PHE A 280 12.64 -16.95 -22.61
N SER A 281 13.62 -16.09 -22.28
CA SER A 281 14.36 -16.18 -21.02
C SER A 281 13.50 -15.81 -19.82
N TRP A 282 13.89 -16.30 -18.64
CA TRP A 282 13.32 -15.83 -17.38
C TRP A 282 13.88 -14.46 -17.00
N GLY A 283 13.17 -13.38 -17.37
CA GLY A 283 13.47 -12.00 -16.94
C GLY A 283 12.52 -11.50 -15.84
N ILE A 284 12.93 -10.49 -15.07
CA ILE A 284 12.08 -9.82 -14.06
C ILE A 284 11.17 -8.76 -14.72
N SER A 285 11.52 -8.32 -15.93
CA SER A 285 10.76 -7.37 -16.76
C SER A 285 10.96 -7.64 -18.25
N GLU A 286 10.03 -7.21 -19.10
CA GLU A 286 10.16 -7.35 -20.57
C GLU A 286 11.43 -6.69 -21.13
N SER A 287 11.87 -5.60 -20.51
CA SER A 287 13.12 -4.92 -20.87
C SER A 287 14.38 -5.75 -20.62
N LEU A 288 14.28 -6.87 -19.89
CA LEU A 288 15.37 -7.80 -19.61
C LEU A 288 15.11 -9.20 -20.21
N THR A 289 14.00 -9.37 -20.92
CA THR A 289 13.64 -10.64 -21.56
C THR A 289 14.31 -10.78 -22.92
N TRP A 290 14.90 -11.95 -23.15
CA TRP A 290 15.47 -12.37 -24.43
C TRP A 290 14.54 -13.38 -25.10
N MET A 291 14.42 -13.28 -26.42
CA MET A 291 13.79 -14.27 -27.29
C MET A 291 14.88 -15.02 -28.03
N TYR A 292 14.70 -16.33 -28.17
CA TYR A 292 15.59 -17.21 -28.91
C TYR A 292 14.81 -17.91 -30.03
N LEU A 293 15.44 -18.03 -31.19
CA LEU A 293 14.96 -18.80 -32.33
C LEU A 293 15.97 -19.86 -32.72
N SER A 294 15.48 -21.09 -32.90
CA SER A 294 16.29 -22.26 -33.26
C SER A 294 15.60 -23.05 -34.36
N LEU A 295 16.39 -23.67 -35.25
CA LEU A 295 15.87 -24.57 -36.29
C LEU A 295 15.97 -26.01 -35.81
N ILE A 296 14.85 -26.72 -35.81
CA ILE A 296 14.77 -28.14 -35.50
C ILE A 296 14.62 -28.91 -36.81
N VAL A 297 15.40 -29.98 -36.98
CA VAL A 297 15.27 -30.89 -38.12
C VAL A 297 14.77 -32.23 -37.59
N SER A 298 13.69 -32.72 -38.19
CA SER A 298 13.11 -34.01 -37.86
C SER A 298 13.43 -35.03 -38.95
N LYS A 299 13.90 -36.21 -38.56
CA LYS A 299 14.13 -37.32 -39.48
C LYS A 299 12.85 -38.14 -39.63
N ASN A 300 12.24 -38.13 -40.82
CA ASN A 300 11.03 -38.88 -41.09
C ASN A 300 11.33 -40.20 -41.83
N SER A 301 10.50 -41.22 -41.61
CA SER A 301 10.64 -42.57 -42.23
C SER A 301 10.55 -42.57 -43.76
N SER A 302 10.11 -41.45 -44.34
CA SER A 302 9.99 -41.22 -45.79
C SER A 302 11.24 -40.58 -46.41
N ASP A 303 12.25 -40.23 -45.62
CA ASP A 303 13.45 -39.47 -46.04
C ASP A 303 14.55 -40.36 -46.64
N ARG A 304 14.17 -41.42 -47.38
CA ARG A 304 15.08 -42.48 -47.84
C ARG A 304 16.19 -41.99 -48.78
N ASN A 305 16.00 -40.83 -49.41
CA ASN A 305 16.92 -40.23 -50.38
C ASN A 305 17.67 -39.00 -49.84
N LEU A 306 17.48 -38.62 -48.57
CA LEU A 306 18.18 -37.49 -47.96
C LEU A 306 19.51 -37.92 -47.34
N VAL A 307 20.51 -37.04 -47.41
CA VAL A 307 21.83 -37.31 -46.86
C VAL A 307 21.84 -37.03 -45.36
N TRP A 308 22.29 -38.03 -44.60
CA TRP A 308 22.49 -37.98 -43.16
C TRP A 308 23.91 -38.45 -42.81
N PRO A 309 24.62 -37.85 -41.83
CA PRO A 309 24.25 -36.65 -41.06
C PRO A 309 24.03 -35.43 -41.97
N LEU A 310 23.25 -34.45 -41.49
CA LEU A 310 22.90 -33.27 -42.27
C LEU A 310 24.18 -32.64 -42.86
N ARG A 311 24.15 -32.28 -44.15
CA ARG A 311 25.27 -31.60 -44.83
C ARG A 311 24.87 -30.29 -45.48
N LYS A 312 23.57 -29.95 -45.42
CA LYS A 312 23.02 -28.71 -45.96
C LYS A 312 23.00 -27.64 -44.87
N THR A 313 23.53 -26.47 -45.19
CA THR A 313 23.42 -25.27 -44.37
C THR A 313 22.06 -24.63 -44.60
N PHE A 314 21.40 -24.25 -43.51
CA PHE A 314 20.18 -23.46 -43.56
C PHE A 314 20.46 -22.06 -43.03
N CYS A 315 19.71 -21.07 -43.49
CA CYS A 315 19.74 -19.73 -42.93
C CYS A 315 18.37 -19.40 -42.35
N ILE A 316 18.33 -19.08 -41.06
CA ILE A 316 17.16 -18.45 -40.44
C ILE A 316 17.27 -16.94 -40.67
N VAL A 317 16.21 -16.36 -41.23
CA VAL A 317 16.10 -14.93 -41.51
C VAL A 317 14.92 -14.39 -40.73
N LEU A 318 15.18 -13.51 -39.76
CA LEU A 318 14.14 -12.70 -39.15
C LEU A 318 13.93 -11.47 -40.04
N GLU A 319 12.80 -11.44 -40.73
CA GLU A 319 12.46 -10.40 -41.69
C GLU A 319 11.88 -9.17 -40.97
N HIS A 320 12.41 -7.99 -41.28
CA HIS A 320 11.76 -6.75 -40.90
C HIS A 320 10.58 -6.50 -41.87
N PRO A 321 9.36 -6.19 -41.38
CA PRO A 321 8.16 -6.12 -42.22
C PRO A 321 8.20 -5.10 -43.36
N GLU A 322 8.98 -4.02 -43.19
CA GLU A 322 9.00 -2.87 -44.10
C GLU A 322 10.40 -2.55 -44.67
N ASP A 323 11.48 -3.13 -44.13
CA ASP A 323 12.86 -2.74 -44.46
C ASP A 323 13.78 -3.97 -44.50
N SER A 324 13.92 -4.55 -45.69
CA SER A 324 14.76 -5.74 -45.90
C SER A 324 16.23 -5.57 -45.51
N SER A 325 16.75 -4.33 -45.40
CA SER A 325 18.14 -4.09 -44.97
C SER A 325 18.36 -4.36 -43.48
N GLN A 326 17.28 -4.35 -42.68
CA GLN A 326 17.30 -4.64 -41.25
C GLN A 326 17.15 -6.13 -40.95
N ASN A 327 16.96 -6.98 -41.97
CA ASN A 327 16.78 -8.42 -41.78
C ASN A 327 17.98 -9.01 -41.01
N ALA A 328 17.69 -9.70 -39.91
CA ALA A 328 18.71 -10.42 -39.17
C ALA A 328 18.83 -11.83 -39.74
N LYS A 329 20.03 -12.25 -40.10
CA LYS A 329 20.31 -13.56 -40.69
C LYS A 329 21.24 -14.36 -39.79
N HIS A 330 20.99 -15.65 -39.71
CA HIS A 330 21.85 -16.58 -38.98
C HIS A 330 21.98 -17.88 -39.77
N ALA A 331 23.21 -18.23 -40.12
CA ALA A 331 23.50 -19.51 -40.74
C ALA A 331 23.52 -20.59 -39.66
N VAL A 332 22.71 -21.62 -39.84
CA VAL A 332 22.62 -22.81 -39.00
C VAL A 332 23.45 -23.89 -39.66
N MET A 333 24.59 -24.22 -39.06
CA MET A 333 25.48 -25.25 -39.58
C MET A 333 24.92 -26.64 -39.28
N PRO A 334 25.20 -27.65 -40.12
CA PRO A 334 24.67 -28.98 -39.90
C PRO A 334 25.05 -29.65 -38.57
N THR A 335 26.17 -29.22 -37.96
CA THR A 335 26.64 -29.67 -36.64
C THR A 335 25.86 -29.04 -35.47
N GLU A 336 25.03 -28.04 -35.74
CA GLU A 336 24.32 -27.23 -34.73
C GLU A 336 22.84 -27.61 -34.62
N VAL A 337 22.33 -28.38 -35.58
CA VAL A 337 20.95 -28.85 -35.62
C VAL A 337 20.74 -29.97 -34.60
N GLU A 338 19.81 -29.76 -33.67
CA GLU A 338 19.35 -30.81 -32.75
C GLU A 338 18.35 -31.74 -33.46
N ASP A 339 18.51 -33.04 -33.24
CA ASP A 339 17.48 -34.04 -33.58
C ASP A 339 16.25 -33.77 -32.69
N ALA A 340 15.06 -33.76 -33.29
CA ALA A 340 13.80 -33.50 -32.60
C ALA A 340 13.65 -34.43 -31.36
N ASP A 341 14.02 -35.70 -31.48
CA ASP A 341 13.92 -36.67 -30.38
C ASP A 341 14.85 -36.30 -29.20
N ALA A 342 16.08 -35.88 -29.50
CA ALA A 342 17.04 -35.43 -28.49
C ALA A 342 16.65 -34.09 -27.84
N HIS A 343 15.99 -33.20 -28.59
CA HIS A 343 15.47 -31.93 -28.07
C HIS A 343 14.35 -32.17 -27.04
N PHE A 344 13.39 -33.05 -27.35
CA PHE A 344 12.27 -33.36 -26.46
C PHE A 344 12.68 -34.11 -25.18
N GLU A 345 13.69 -34.98 -25.22
CA GLU A 345 14.22 -35.64 -24.01
C GLU A 345 15.00 -34.69 -23.08
N ASN A 346 15.77 -33.75 -23.65
CA ASN A 346 16.52 -32.75 -22.87
C ASN A 346 15.60 -31.74 -22.16
N LEU A 347 14.45 -31.42 -22.74
CA LEU A 347 13.46 -30.48 -22.17
C LEU A 347 12.69 -31.04 -20.96
N ARG A 348 12.37 -32.34 -20.97
CA ARG A 348 11.67 -32.98 -19.84
C ARG A 348 12.53 -33.08 -18.58
N THR A 349 13.85 -33.08 -18.73
CA THR A 349 14.78 -33.46 -17.66
C THR A 349 15.49 -32.29 -16.99
N ASN A 350 15.79 -31.18 -17.69
CA ASN A 350 16.73 -30.17 -17.16
C ASN A 350 16.27 -28.70 -17.16
N GLY A 351 15.04 -28.38 -17.57
CA GLY A 351 14.61 -26.98 -17.69
C GLY A 351 15.40 -26.20 -18.76
N ALA A 352 15.00 -24.95 -19.03
CA ALA A 352 15.57 -24.15 -20.12
C ALA A 352 17.10 -24.00 -19.97
N LYS A 353 17.86 -24.60 -20.90
CA LYS A 353 19.33 -24.47 -20.95
C LYS A 353 19.74 -23.01 -21.26
N PRO A 354 20.92 -22.56 -20.80
CA PRO A 354 21.48 -21.29 -21.23
C PRO A 354 21.73 -21.28 -22.74
N PRO A 355 21.65 -20.10 -23.40
CA PRO A 355 21.80 -20.00 -24.84
C PRO A 355 23.16 -20.52 -25.28
N THR A 356 23.16 -21.41 -26.25
CA THR A 356 24.37 -21.81 -26.95
C THR A 356 24.62 -20.82 -28.10
N ASN A 357 25.84 -20.77 -28.66
CA ASN A 357 26.15 -19.98 -29.86
C ASN A 357 25.32 -20.35 -31.12
N ARG A 358 24.32 -21.23 -30.98
CA ARG A 358 23.51 -21.85 -32.04
C ARG A 358 22.13 -21.20 -32.20
N ASP A 359 21.73 -20.32 -31.28
CA ASP A 359 20.40 -19.70 -31.27
C ASP A 359 20.46 -18.24 -31.74
N MET A 360 19.54 -17.85 -32.62
CA MET A 360 19.28 -16.43 -32.88
C MET A 360 18.64 -15.81 -31.65
N CYS A 361 19.40 -14.98 -30.92
CA CYS A 361 18.91 -14.30 -29.74
C CYS A 361 18.66 -12.82 -29.96
N PHE A 362 17.53 -12.33 -29.46
CA PHE A 362 17.15 -10.93 -29.53
C PHE A 362 16.58 -10.47 -28.20
N LYS A 363 16.95 -9.26 -27.81
CA LYS A 363 16.28 -8.60 -26.69
C LYS A 363 14.87 -8.21 -27.13
N VAL A 364 13.85 -8.58 -26.35
CA VAL A 364 12.45 -8.33 -26.72
C VAL A 364 12.15 -6.85 -26.91
N SER A 365 12.73 -5.99 -26.07
CA SER A 365 12.66 -4.53 -26.23
C SER A 365 13.18 -4.07 -27.60
N GLN A 366 14.32 -4.59 -28.05
CA GLN A 366 14.88 -4.21 -29.35
C GLN A 366 14.02 -4.64 -30.54
N LEU A 367 13.40 -5.82 -30.48
CA LEU A 367 12.47 -6.27 -31.53
C LEU A 367 11.28 -5.32 -31.66
N ARG A 368 10.77 -4.84 -30.53
CA ARG A 368 9.65 -3.90 -30.48
C ARG A 368 10.07 -2.51 -30.96
N ASP A 369 11.17 -1.99 -30.42
CA ASP A 369 11.68 -0.65 -30.72
C ASP A 369 12.08 -0.51 -32.18
N LYS A 370 12.60 -1.58 -32.78
CA LYS A 370 12.99 -1.63 -34.20
C LYS A 370 11.86 -2.08 -35.13
N GLY A 371 10.62 -2.28 -34.66
CA GLY A 371 9.48 -2.55 -35.53
C GLY A 371 9.39 -3.96 -36.14
N PHE A 372 10.11 -4.95 -35.61
CA PHE A 372 10.04 -6.33 -36.13
C PHE A 372 8.69 -7.02 -35.83
N ILE A 373 8.03 -6.62 -34.75
CA ILE A 373 6.75 -7.19 -34.32
C ILE A 373 5.63 -6.38 -34.98
N LEU A 374 4.99 -6.95 -36.00
CA LEU A 374 3.84 -6.36 -36.70
C LEU A 374 2.62 -7.29 -36.54
N ASP A 375 1.47 -6.73 -36.20
CA ASP A 375 0.21 -7.46 -35.96
C ASP A 375 0.37 -8.65 -34.99
N ASP A 376 1.13 -8.43 -33.90
CA ASP A 376 1.46 -9.44 -32.89
C ASP A 376 2.15 -10.70 -33.46
N ALA A 377 2.90 -10.55 -34.55
CA ALA A 377 3.64 -11.62 -35.21
C ALA A 377 5.07 -11.21 -35.61
N LEU A 378 5.96 -12.20 -35.68
CA LEU A 378 7.27 -12.08 -36.33
C LEU A 378 7.27 -12.85 -37.66
N ARG A 379 8.02 -12.36 -38.65
CA ARG A 379 8.20 -13.06 -39.93
C ARG A 379 9.56 -13.75 -39.94
N VAL A 380 9.56 -15.08 -39.95
CA VAL A 380 10.79 -15.87 -40.03
C VAL A 380 10.81 -16.63 -41.34
N THR A 381 11.91 -16.54 -42.08
CA THR A 381 12.14 -17.30 -43.31
C THR A 381 13.30 -18.26 -43.09
N VAL A 382 13.17 -19.49 -43.59
CA VAL A 382 14.25 -20.47 -43.62
C VAL A 382 14.61 -20.73 -45.07
N GLU A 383 15.89 -20.59 -45.40
CA GLU A 383 16.43 -20.76 -46.75
C GLU A 383 17.53 -21.82 -46.72
N ALA A 384 17.59 -22.71 -47.72
CA ALA A 384 18.73 -23.60 -47.89
C ALA A 384 19.78 -22.96 -48.82
N GLU A 385 21.06 -23.11 -48.48
CA GLU A 385 22.15 -22.77 -49.42
C GLU A 385 22.11 -23.72 -50.63
N GLY A 386 22.31 -23.14 -51.82
CA GLY A 386 22.32 -23.83 -53.13
C GLY A 386 23.23 -25.05 -53.17
#